data_AF-A0A519KVH0-F1
#
_entry.id   AF-A0A519KVH0-F1
#
_cell.length_a   1.000
_cell.length_b   1.000
_cell.length_c   1.000
_cell.angle_alpha   90.00
_cell.angle_beta   90.00
_cell.angle_gamma   90.00
#
_symmetry.space_group_name_H-M   'P 1'
#
loop_
_entity.id
_entity.type
_entity.pdbx_description
1 polymer ?
#
loop_
_entity_poly.entity_id
_entity_poly.type
_entity_poly.pdbx_seq_one_letter_code
_entity_poly.pdbx_strand_id
1 'polypeptide(L)' 'MNIRIYTAIISIWLLPFSKVVAQVSLQNTTCEMLTNPLGIDVQKPRFAWHIISKERNVMQSAYQVLVASSLEKLNANEGD' A
#
# COMPACT_ATOMS: atom_id res chain seq x y z
N MET A 1 47.46 1.42 -14.44
CA MET A 1 46.23 0.71 -14.84
C MET A 1 45.34 0.32 -13.64
N ASN A 2 45.55 0.88 -12.43
CA ASN A 2 44.89 0.39 -11.22
C ASN A 2 43.86 1.40 -10.65
N ILE A 3 44.02 2.71 -10.91
CA ILE A 3 43.11 3.75 -10.39
C ILE A 3 41.68 3.61 -10.93
N ARG A 4 41.53 3.23 -12.21
CA ARG A 4 40.23 3.01 -12.86
C ARG A 4 39.47 1.81 -12.30
N ILE A 5 40.20 0.81 -11.79
CA ILE A 5 39.62 -0.38 -11.15
C ILE A 5 39.08 0.01 -9.77
N TYR A 6 39.82 0.80 -8.99
CA TYR A 6 39.35 1.29 -7.69
C TYR A 6 38.16 2.24 -7.80
N THR A 7 38.12 3.12 -8.81
CA THR A 7 36.94 3.98 -9.06
C THR A 7 35.70 3.16 -9.40
N ALA A 8 35.85 2.06 -10.15
CA ALA A 8 34.73 1.17 -10.47
C ALA A 8 34.22 0.40 -9.24
N ILE A 9 35.12 -0.07 -8.37
CA ILE A 9 34.74 -0.78 -7.13
C ILE A 9 34.01 0.15 -6.15
N ILE A 10 34.45 1.40 -6.01
CA ILE A 10 33.79 2.40 -5.16
C ILE A 10 32.39 2.73 -5.69
N SER A 11 32.19 2.82 -7.01
CA SER A 11 30.86 3.06 -7.59
C SER A 11 29.86 1.91 -7.37
N ILE A 12 30.34 0.67 -7.29
CA ILE A 12 29.50 -0.51 -7.00
C ILE A 12 29.05 -0.53 -5.52
N TRP A 13 29.87 -0.01 -4.62
CA TRP A 13 29.55 0.10 -3.18
C TRP A 13 28.53 1.20 -2.85
N LEU A 14 28.31 2.14 -3.77
CA LEU A 14 27.36 3.25 -3.62
C LEU A 14 25.99 2.96 -4.23
N LEU A 15 25.73 1.74 -4.72
CA LEU A 15 24.41 1.38 -5.22
C LEU A 15 23.40 1.32 -4.06
N PRO A 16 22.40 2.21 -4.00
CA PRO A 16 21.34 2.10 -3.02
C PRO A 16 20.57 0.80 -3.27
N PHE A 17 20.45 -0.02 -2.24
CA PHE A 17 19.59 -1.20 -2.26
C PHE A 17 18.13 -0.71 -2.27
N SER A 18 17.59 -0.43 -3.45
CA SER A 18 16.18 -0.09 -3.60
C SER A 18 15.36 -1.29 -3.14
N LYS A 19 14.73 -1.17 -1.97
CA LYS A 19 13.70 -2.12 -1.53
C LYS A 19 12.58 -2.08 -2.56
N VAL A 20 12.52 -3.10 -3.42
CA VAL A 20 11.32 -3.35 -4.23
C VAL A 20 10.25 -3.83 -3.27
N VAL A 21 9.47 -2.89 -2.73
CA VAL A 21 8.23 -3.22 -2.03
C VAL A 21 7.27 -3.68 -3.12
N ALA A 22 6.69 -4.87 -2.95
CA ALA A 22 5.60 -5.33 -3.80
C ALA A 22 4.45 -4.32 -3.69
N GLN A 23 4.33 -3.44 -4.68
CA GLN A 23 3.26 -2.47 -4.78
C GLN A 23 1.99 -3.23 -5.16
N VAL A 24 1.29 -3.75 -4.14
CA VAL A 24 -0.05 -4.29 -4.32
C VAL A 24 -1.04 -3.13 -4.42
N SER A 25 -1.93 -3.19 -5.41
CA SER A 25 -3.02 -2.23 -5.52
C SER A 25 -4.31 -2.86 -5.01
N LEU A 26 -5.22 -2.03 -4.50
CA LEU A 26 -6.54 -2.46 -4.08
C LEU A 26 -7.60 -2.08 -5.12
N GLN A 27 -8.60 -2.93 -5.29
CA GLN A 27 -9.79 -2.65 -6.09
C GLN A 27 -11.06 -3.14 -5.38
N ASN A 28 -12.22 -2.73 -5.90
CA ASN A 28 -13.54 -3.16 -5.44
C ASN A 28 -13.70 -3.02 -3.92
N THR A 29 -13.30 -1.88 -3.37
CA THR A 29 -13.51 -1.56 -1.95
C THR A 29 -15.00 -1.42 -1.68
N THR A 30 -15.50 -2.15 -0.68
CA THR A 30 -16.91 -2.14 -0.30
C THR A 30 -17.08 -1.97 1.21
N CYS A 31 -18.24 -1.43 1.58
CA CYS A 31 -18.76 -1.42 2.94
C CYS A 31 -20.09 -2.18 2.92
N GLU A 32 -20.24 -3.22 3.75
CA GLU A 32 -21.43 -4.08 3.73
C GLU A 32 -21.74 -4.65 2.33
N MET A 33 -20.70 -5.04 1.58
CA MET A 33 -20.77 -5.54 0.20
C MET A 33 -21.31 -4.53 -0.84
N LEU A 34 -21.37 -3.24 -0.49
CA LEU A 34 -21.82 -2.16 -1.37
C LEU A 34 -20.68 -1.18 -1.67
N THR A 35 -20.69 -0.60 -2.89
CA THR A 35 -19.74 0.45 -3.30
C THR A 35 -20.29 1.82 -2.94
N ASN A 36 -19.56 2.60 -2.13
CA ASN A 36 -19.94 3.94 -1.67
C ASN A 36 -21.39 4.05 -1.16
N PRO A 37 -21.84 3.19 -0.23
CA PRO A 37 -23.22 3.17 0.22
C PRO A 37 -23.58 4.42 1.03
N LEU A 38 -24.88 4.72 1.07
CA LEU A 38 -25.49 5.71 1.95
C LEU A 38 -26.49 5.00 2.88
N GLY A 39 -26.62 5.47 4.13
CA GLY A 39 -27.59 4.93 5.08
C GLY A 39 -27.22 3.55 5.67
N ILE A 40 -25.96 3.39 6.08
CA ILE A 40 -25.53 2.19 6.81
C ILE A 40 -25.90 2.31 8.29
N ASP A 41 -26.92 1.59 8.73
CA ASP A 41 -27.36 1.55 10.14
C ASP A 41 -26.63 0.48 10.97
N VAL A 42 -25.77 -0.33 10.32
CA VAL A 42 -24.95 -1.34 10.99
C VAL A 42 -23.86 -0.66 11.81
N GLN A 43 -23.93 -0.77 13.14
CA GLN A 43 -22.96 -0.13 14.04
C GLN A 43 -21.50 -0.58 13.87
N LYS A 44 -21.29 -1.80 13.36
CA LYS A 44 -19.96 -2.37 13.09
C LYS A 44 -19.89 -2.84 11.64
N PRO A 45 -19.72 -1.92 10.68
CA PRO A 45 -19.73 -2.27 9.28
C PRO A 45 -18.53 -3.14 8.90
N ARG A 46 -18.73 -4.01 7.91
CA ARG A 46 -17.73 -4.89 7.32
C ARG A 46 -17.15 -4.21 6.09
N PHE A 47 -15.85 -3.99 6.12
CA PHE A 47 -15.10 -3.51 4.97
C PHE A 47 -14.48 -4.69 4.21
N ALA A 48 -14.46 -4.60 2.89
CA ALA A 48 -13.80 -5.58 2.04
C ALA A 48 -13.08 -4.89 0.88
N TRP A 49 -12.05 -5.54 0.37
CA TRP A 49 -11.24 -5.09 -0.77
C TRP A 49 -10.63 -6.29 -1.48
N HIS A 50 -10.25 -6.09 -2.74
CA HIS A 50 -9.51 -7.08 -3.52
C HIS A 50 -8.05 -6.63 -3.68
N ILE A 51 -7.11 -7.52 -3.40
CA ILE A 51 -5.71 -7.32 -3.74
C ILE A 51 -5.51 -7.66 -5.21
N ILE A 52 -4.95 -6.72 -5.96
CA ILE A 52 -4.56 -6.90 -7.35
C ILE A 52 -3.04 -7.00 -7.41
N SER A 53 -2.56 -8.09 -8.01
CA SER A 53 -1.14 -8.32 -8.26
C SER A 53 -0.95 -8.99 -9.62
N LYS A 54 0.20 -8.69 -10.25
CA LYS A 54 0.67 -9.41 -11.44
C LYS A 54 1.35 -10.74 -11.07
N GLU A 55 1.76 -10.88 -9.83
CA GLU A 55 2.47 -12.05 -9.30
C GLU A 55 1.49 -13.12 -8.78
N ARG A 56 1.95 -14.38 -8.78
CA ARG A 56 1.19 -15.51 -8.19
C ARG A 56 1.51 -15.67 -6.70
N ASN A 57 0.63 -16.40 -6.00
CA ASN A 57 0.80 -16.75 -4.59
C ASN A 57 0.97 -15.55 -3.65
N VAL A 58 0.32 -14.43 -3.98
CA VAL A 58 0.29 -13.25 -3.10
C VAL A 58 -0.69 -13.47 -1.97
N MET A 59 -0.25 -13.21 -0.75
CA MET A 59 -1.06 -13.30 0.46
C MET A 59 -0.91 -12.02 1.28
N GLN A 60 -2.01 -11.53 1.83
CA GLN A 60 -2.01 -10.40 2.75
C GLN A 60 -1.51 -10.84 4.13
N SER A 61 -0.44 -10.22 4.63
CA SER A 61 0.08 -10.50 5.98
C SER A 61 -0.47 -9.56 7.05
N ALA A 62 -0.83 -8.34 6.67
CA ALA A 62 -1.36 -7.31 7.56
C ALA A 62 -2.26 -6.34 6.79
N TYR A 63 -3.06 -5.57 7.51
CA TYR A 63 -3.85 -4.47 6.97
C TYR A 63 -3.98 -3.33 7.97
N GLN A 64 -4.32 -2.16 7.46
CA GLN A 64 -4.75 -1.00 8.22
C GLN A 64 -5.97 -0.42 7.51
N VAL A 65 -7.03 -0.15 8.26
CA VAL A 65 -8.20 0.60 7.79
C VAL A 65 -8.17 1.96 8.47
N LEU A 66 -8.26 3.03 7.69
CA LEU A 66 -8.36 4.39 8.18
C LEU A 66 -9.73 4.94 7.77
N VAL A 67 -10.47 5.46 8.74
CA VAL A 67 -11.79 6.09 8.54
C VAL A 67 -11.69 7.51 9.06
N ALA A 68 -12.29 8.45 8.32
CA ALA A 68 -12.32 9.85 8.71
C ALA A 68 -13.66 10.48 8.34
N SER A 69 -14.08 11.46 9.13
CA SER A 69 -15.28 12.26 8.95
C SER A 69 -15.17 13.29 7.82
N SER A 70 -13.95 13.56 7.32
CA SER A 70 -13.70 14.47 6.18
C SER A 70 -12.57 13.99 5.28
N LEU A 71 -12.58 14.45 4.03
CA LEU A 71 -11.55 14.11 3.03
C LEU A 71 -10.18 14.72 3.40
N GLU A 72 -10.17 15.91 4.00
CA GLU A 72 -8.96 16.60 4.44
C GLU A 72 -8.21 15.80 5.51
N LYS A 73 -8.91 15.29 6.53
CA LYS A 73 -8.32 14.43 7.57
C LYS A 73 -7.78 13.14 6.99
N LEU A 74 -8.55 12.49 6.10
CA LEU A 74 -8.10 11.27 5.44
C LEU A 74 -6.82 11.50 4.63
N ASN A 75 -6.75 12.61 3.88
CA ASN A 75 -5.56 13.00 3.10
C ASN A 75 -4.36 13.33 4.01
N ALA A 76 -4.59 13.74 5.25
CA ALA A 76 -3.56 13.95 6.27
C ALA A 76 -3.15 12.65 7.01
N ASN A 77 -3.73 11.50 6.67
CA ASN A 77 -3.59 10.22 7.39
C ASN A 77 -4.09 10.27 8.86
N GLU A 78 -5.10 11.10 9.12
CA GLU A 78 -5.75 11.22 10.42
C GLU A 78 -7.14 10.58 10.37
N GLY A 79 -7.48 9.79 11.40
CA GLY A 79 -8.79 9.13 11.51
C GLY A 79 -9.52 9.52 12.78
N ASP A 80 -10.85 9.47 12.74
CA ASP A 80 -11.78 9.80 13.83
C ASP A 80 -13.10 9.01 13.77
#